data_AF-A0A2S9SZD1-F1
#
_entry.id   AF-A0A2S9SZD1-F1
#
_cell.length_a   1.000
_cell.length_b   1.000
_cell.length_c   1.000
_cell.angle_alpha   90.00
_cell.angle_beta   90.00
_cell.angle_gamma   90.00
#
_symmetry.space_group_name_H-M   'P 1'
#
loop_
_entity.id
_entity.type
_entity.pdbx_description
1 polymer ?
#
loop_
_entity_poly.entity_id
_entity_poly.type
_entity_poly.pdbx_seq_one_letter_code
_entity_poly.pdbx_strand_id
1 'polypeptide(L)'
;MSLKDLDCDKVRKLEDIQNEGEYIDRSGQNNPRDSKLVSCLQTHYKGRLGMEEYNELEYIIDKHFREYKEDDILYKALCECCKEKEGYKKSEDNFRDMLTTQRDRFVECVKKRIHSYRVDKLLGI
;
A
#
# COMPACT_ATOMS: atom_id res chain seq x y z
N MET A 1 10.70 -7.03 -10.55
CA MET A 1 11.46 -7.34 -9.31
C MET A 1 10.42 -7.72 -8.26
N SER A 2 10.76 -8.26 -7.09
CA SER A 2 9.75 -8.41 -6.02
C SER A 2 9.72 -7.12 -5.18
N LEU A 3 8.57 -6.72 -4.62
CA LEU A 3 8.52 -5.53 -3.75
C LEU A 3 9.53 -5.65 -2.60
N LYS A 4 9.80 -6.87 -2.11
CA LYS A 4 10.79 -7.15 -1.06
C LYS A 4 12.20 -6.66 -1.39
N ASP A 5 12.56 -6.59 -2.66
CA ASP A 5 13.88 -6.17 -3.12
C ASP A 5 13.94 -4.67 -3.47
N LEU A 6 12.81 -3.97 -3.46
CA LEU A 6 12.73 -2.54 -3.77
C LEU A 6 13.44 -1.71 -2.68
N ASP A 7 14.33 -0.82 -3.12
CA ASP A 7 15.04 0.13 -2.26
C ASP A 7 14.15 1.35 -2.01
N CYS A 8 13.45 1.34 -0.87
CA CYS A 8 12.48 2.38 -0.52
C CYS A 8 13.11 3.76 -0.31
N ASP A 9 14.41 3.87 -0.07
CA ASP A 9 15.06 5.18 0.07
C ASP A 9 15.17 5.94 -1.25
N LYS A 10 15.11 5.22 -2.37
CA LYS A 10 15.15 5.76 -3.73
C LYS A 10 13.77 6.07 -4.31
N VAL A 11 12.71 5.59 -3.68
CA VAL A 11 11.32 5.82 -4.11
C VAL A 11 10.93 7.28 -3.86
N ARG A 12 10.48 7.96 -4.91
CA ARG A 12 10.07 9.38 -4.88
C ARG A 12 8.64 9.62 -5.34
N LYS A 13 8.06 8.67 -6.06
CA LYS A 13 6.72 8.77 -6.64
C LYS A 13 6.07 7.39 -6.72
N LEU A 14 4.76 7.37 -6.99
CA LEU A 14 3.97 6.14 -7.00
C LEU A 14 4.46 5.15 -8.06
N GLU A 15 4.88 5.65 -9.22
CA GLU A 15 5.34 4.83 -10.34
C GLU A 15 6.60 4.03 -10.00
N ASP A 16 7.44 4.52 -9.08
CA ASP A 16 8.64 3.80 -8.63
C ASP A 16 8.27 2.51 -7.86
N ILE A 17 7.04 2.43 -7.34
CA ILE A 17 6.49 1.22 -6.69
C ILE A 17 5.74 0.39 -7.73
N GLN A 18 4.88 1.01 -8.54
CA GLN A 18 4.00 0.32 -9.49
C GLN A 18 4.75 -0.35 -10.64
N ASN A 19 5.90 0.18 -11.05
CA ASN A 19 6.67 -0.40 -12.16
C ASN A 19 7.41 -1.68 -11.78
N GLU A 20 7.41 -2.07 -10.49
CA GLU A 20 8.11 -3.27 -10.04
C GLU A 20 7.43 -4.59 -10.43
N GLY A 21 6.13 -4.53 -10.73
CA GLY A 21 5.36 -5.64 -11.24
C GLY A 21 3.90 -5.26 -11.44
N GLU A 22 3.15 -6.14 -12.10
CA GLU A 22 1.73 -5.93 -12.37
C GLU A 22 0.91 -7.00 -11.65
N TYR A 23 -0.03 -6.58 -10.80
CA TYR A 23 -1.04 -7.45 -10.22
C TYR A 23 -2.42 -7.13 -10.81
N ILE A 24 -3.05 -8.15 -11.39
CA ILE A 24 -4.43 -8.07 -11.88
C ILE A 24 -5.32 -8.78 -10.87
N ASP A 25 -6.25 -8.04 -10.28
CA ASP A 25 -7.28 -8.61 -9.43
C ASP A 25 -8.34 -9.35 -10.27
N ARG A 26 -8.39 -10.68 -10.12
CA ARG A 26 -9.31 -11.55 -10.87
C ARG A 26 -10.71 -11.64 -10.25
N SER A 27 -10.91 -11.21 -8.99
CA SER A 27 -12.21 -11.27 -8.31
C SER A 27 -13.08 -10.02 -8.54
N GLY A 28 -12.52 -8.96 -9.12
CA GLY A 28 -13.22 -7.72 -9.47
C GLY A 28 -13.25 -6.70 -8.33
N GLN A 29 -13.63 -5.45 -8.64
CA GLN A 29 -13.60 -4.36 -7.67
C GLN A 29 -14.52 -4.61 -6.47
N ASN A 30 -14.01 -4.40 -5.25
CA ASN A 30 -14.79 -4.37 -4.01
C ASN A 30 -15.60 -5.64 -3.71
N ASN A 31 -15.04 -6.84 -3.95
CA ASN A 31 -15.60 -8.02 -3.27
C ASN A 31 -15.58 -7.75 -1.75
N PRO A 32 -16.68 -7.97 -1.00
CA PRO A 32 -16.67 -7.82 0.45
C PRO A 32 -15.56 -8.65 1.13
N ARG A 33 -15.10 -9.72 0.47
CA ARG A 33 -13.95 -10.53 0.89
C ARG A 33 -12.59 -9.91 0.55
N ASP A 34 -12.51 -9.01 -0.43
CA ASP A 34 -11.28 -8.32 -0.90
C ASP A 34 -11.02 -7.01 -0.16
N SER A 35 -12.02 -6.46 0.55
CA SER A 35 -11.79 -5.43 1.59
C SER A 35 -10.74 -5.85 2.63
N LYS A 36 -10.41 -7.15 2.68
CA LYS A 36 -9.42 -7.75 3.55
C LYS A 36 -8.01 -7.79 2.94
N LEU A 37 -7.74 -7.24 1.76
CA LEU A 37 -6.44 -7.26 1.10
C LEU A 37 -6.15 -5.93 0.36
N VAL A 38 -5.12 -5.20 0.77
CA VAL A 38 -4.39 -4.20 -0.05
C VAL A 38 -3.41 -4.86 -1.02
N SER A 39 -3.51 -4.57 -2.31
CA SER A 39 -2.64 -5.06 -3.37
C SER A 39 -1.75 -3.92 -3.86
N CYS A 40 -0.52 -3.87 -3.38
CA CYS A 40 0.40 -2.76 -3.65
C CYS A 40 0.81 -2.59 -5.12
N LEU A 41 0.73 -3.65 -5.92
CA LEU A 41 1.05 -3.65 -7.35
C LEU A 41 -0.21 -3.72 -8.24
N GLN A 42 -1.39 -3.50 -7.65
CA GLN A 42 -2.62 -3.58 -8.43
C GLN A 42 -2.72 -2.39 -9.37
N THR A 43 -2.80 -2.68 -10.65
CA THR A 43 -3.03 -1.69 -11.71
C THR A 43 -4.34 -1.94 -12.45
N HIS A 44 -4.94 -3.13 -12.29
CA HIS A 44 -6.17 -3.53 -12.95
C HIS A 44 -7.05 -4.43 -12.08
N TYR A 45 -8.35 -4.49 -12.40
CA TYR A 45 -9.25 -5.57 -11.98
C TYR A 45 -10.05 -6.13 -13.15
N LYS A 46 -10.52 -7.36 -13.03
CA LYS A 46 -11.42 -8.00 -14.01
C LYS A 46 -12.87 -7.62 -13.69
N GLY A 47 -13.43 -6.69 -14.46
CA GLY A 47 -14.83 -6.32 -14.45
C GLY A 47 -15.72 -7.27 -15.26
N ARG A 48 -17.02 -6.97 -15.32
CA ARG A 48 -18.01 -7.78 -16.08
C ARG A 48 -17.82 -7.70 -17.58
N LEU A 49 -17.30 -6.57 -18.07
CA LEU A 49 -17.13 -6.28 -19.50
C LEU A 49 -15.68 -6.44 -19.98
N GLY A 50 -14.74 -6.73 -19.10
CA GLY A 50 -13.32 -6.83 -19.46
C GLY A 50 -12.40 -6.46 -18.31
N MET A 51 -11.18 -6.06 -18.66
CA MET A 51 -10.18 -5.54 -17.72
C MET A 51 -10.39 -4.03 -17.55
N GLU A 52 -10.36 -3.55 -16.31
CA GLU A 52 -10.54 -2.14 -15.96
C GLU A 52 -9.33 -1.66 -15.16
N GLU A 53 -8.83 -0.46 -15.47
CA GLU A 53 -7.71 0.15 -14.75
C GLU A 53 -8.12 0.54 -13.32
N TYR A 54 -7.26 0.19 -12.36
CA TYR A 54 -7.43 0.53 -10.96
C TYR A 54 -6.12 0.43 -10.21
N ASN A 55 -5.70 1.54 -9.62
CA ASN A 55 -4.55 1.60 -8.74
C ASN A 55 -4.98 1.72 -7.27
N GLU A 56 -4.76 0.66 -6.48
CA GLU A 56 -5.18 0.68 -5.08
C GLU A 56 -4.36 1.67 -4.24
N LEU A 57 -3.07 1.83 -4.52
CA LEU A 57 -2.23 2.78 -3.80
C LEU A 57 -2.64 4.22 -4.13
N GLU A 58 -2.97 4.53 -5.39
CA GLU A 58 -3.51 5.82 -5.78
C GLU A 58 -4.82 6.13 -5.03
N TYR A 59 -5.74 5.15 -4.98
CA TYR A 59 -6.98 5.27 -4.21
C TYR A 59 -6.71 5.56 -2.73
N ILE A 60 -5.74 4.87 -2.11
CA ILE A 60 -5.37 5.07 -0.71
C ILE A 60 -4.77 6.46 -0.50
N ILE A 61 -3.89 6.91 -1.40
CA ILE A 61 -3.29 8.26 -1.35
C ILE A 61 -4.40 9.30 -1.40
N ASP A 62 -5.26 9.27 -2.40
CA ASP A 62 -6.29 10.29 -2.60
C ASP A 62 -7.30 10.34 -1.46
N LYS A 63 -7.55 9.19 -0.80
CA LYS A 63 -8.54 9.10 0.29
C LYS A 63 -7.98 9.39 1.68
N HIS A 64 -6.71 9.07 1.94
CA HIS A 64 -6.14 9.10 3.30
C HIS A 64 -4.90 9.96 3.46
N PHE A 65 -4.19 10.28 2.37
CA PHE A 65 -2.89 10.95 2.41
C PHE A 65 -2.75 12.05 1.35
N ARG A 66 -3.88 12.61 0.91
CA ARG A 66 -3.92 13.59 -0.18
C ARG A 66 -3.04 14.80 0.13
N GLU A 67 -2.97 15.20 1.41
CA GLU A 67 -2.13 16.31 1.87
C GLU A 67 -0.62 16.04 1.75
N TYR A 68 -0.20 14.79 1.57
CA TYR A 68 1.20 14.38 1.45
C TYR A 68 1.59 14.00 0.01
N LYS A 69 0.72 14.20 -0.99
CA LYS A 69 0.96 13.74 -2.37
C LYS A 69 2.22 14.35 -3.02
N GLU A 70 2.62 15.54 -2.58
CA GLU A 70 3.83 16.24 -3.03
C GLU A 70 5.07 15.95 -2.17
N ASP A 71 4.93 15.16 -1.10
CA ASP A 71 6.01 14.84 -0.16
C ASP A 71 6.61 13.46 -0.48
N ASP A 72 7.91 13.40 -0.71
CA ASP A 72 8.62 12.16 -1.01
C ASP A 72 8.54 11.14 0.14
N ILE A 73 8.36 11.62 1.38
CA ILE A 73 8.16 10.81 2.57
C ILE A 73 6.95 9.87 2.43
N LEU A 74 5.88 10.31 1.76
CA LEU A 74 4.70 9.47 1.53
C LEU A 74 5.07 8.22 0.74
N TYR A 75 5.78 8.38 -0.36
CA TYR A 75 6.11 7.28 -1.27
C TYR A 75 7.11 6.30 -0.63
N LYS A 76 8.05 6.80 0.16
CA LYS A 76 8.92 5.96 1.00
C LYS A 76 8.12 5.14 2.01
N ALA A 77 7.17 5.77 2.70
CA ALA A 77 6.30 5.10 3.66
C ALA A 77 5.42 4.04 3.00
N LEU A 78 4.85 4.32 1.82
CA LEU A 78 4.08 3.37 1.03
C LEU A 78 4.92 2.15 0.65
N CYS A 79 6.15 2.36 0.16
CA CYS A 79 7.08 1.29 -0.21
C CYS A 79 7.36 0.35 0.98
N GLU A 80 7.74 0.90 2.13
CA GLU A 80 8.05 0.12 3.34
C GLU A 80 6.83 -0.70 3.81
N CYS A 81 5.65 -0.08 3.84
CA CYS A 81 4.43 -0.78 4.25
C CYS A 81 4.00 -1.85 3.23
N CYS A 82 4.30 -1.66 1.94
CA CYS A 82 4.10 -2.68 0.92
C CYS A 82 5.02 -3.89 1.11
N LYS A 83 6.29 -3.66 1.47
CA LYS A 83 7.24 -4.73 1.82
C LYS A 83 6.83 -5.51 3.05
N GLU A 84 6.44 -4.81 4.12
CA GLU A 84 5.96 -5.41 5.36
C GLU A 84 4.73 -6.28 5.10
N LYS A 85 3.86 -5.81 4.21
CA LYS A 85 2.67 -6.54 3.80
C LYS A 85 2.98 -7.82 3.01
N GLU A 86 3.88 -7.80 2.03
CA GLU A 86 4.27 -9.03 1.30
C GLU A 86 4.97 -10.06 2.20
N GLY A 87 5.54 -9.61 3.31
CA GLY A 87 6.04 -10.49 4.37
C GLY A 87 4.92 -11.06 5.26
N TYR A 88 3.76 -10.41 5.31
CA TYR A 88 2.68 -10.73 6.23
C TYR A 88 1.91 -11.99 5.79
N LYS A 89 2.24 -13.13 6.41
CA LYS A 89 1.38 -14.31 6.41
C LYS A 89 0.30 -14.12 7.48
N LYS A 90 -0.98 -14.28 7.11
CA LYS A 90 -2.09 -14.31 8.10
C LYS A 90 -1.71 -15.30 9.22
N SER A 91 -1.54 -14.81 10.45
CA SER A 91 -1.56 -15.71 11.61
C SER A 91 -3.02 -16.15 11.80
N GLU A 92 -3.27 -17.45 11.92
CA GLU A 92 -4.63 -18.00 11.94
C GLU A 92 -5.46 -17.55 13.16
N ASP A 93 -4.84 -17.07 14.24
CA ASP A 93 -5.49 -17.00 15.56
C ASP A 93 -5.55 -15.63 16.26
N ASN A 94 -5.30 -14.50 15.58
CA ASN A 94 -5.35 -13.20 16.27
C ASN A 94 -6.73 -12.53 16.16
N PHE A 95 -7.49 -12.52 17.25
CA PHE A 95 -8.85 -11.94 17.29
C PHE A 95 -8.89 -10.43 16.97
N ARG A 96 -7.82 -9.68 17.31
CA ARG A 96 -7.66 -8.28 16.87
C ARG A 96 -7.58 -8.16 15.36
N ASP A 97 -7.11 -9.23 14.70
CA ASP A 97 -6.98 -9.27 13.25
C ASP A 97 -8.31 -9.53 12.52
N MET A 98 -9.38 -9.87 13.26
CA MET A 98 -10.74 -9.96 12.73
C MET A 98 -11.49 -8.62 12.73
N LEU A 99 -11.07 -7.65 13.56
CA LEU A 99 -11.78 -6.37 13.76
C LEU A 99 -11.25 -5.23 12.88
N THR A 100 -10.06 -5.36 12.30
CA THR A 100 -9.42 -4.35 11.44
C THR A 100 -9.15 -4.94 10.07
N THR A 101 -9.53 -4.23 9.00
CA THR A 101 -9.21 -4.68 7.64
C THR A 101 -7.71 -4.58 7.39
N GLN A 102 -7.18 -5.35 6.43
CA GLN A 102 -5.78 -5.15 6.04
C GLN A 102 -5.53 -3.75 5.46
N ARG A 103 -6.56 -3.09 4.91
CA ARG A 103 -6.47 -1.70 4.47
C ARG A 103 -6.28 -0.75 5.65
N ASP A 104 -7.04 -0.93 6.72
CA ASP A 104 -6.86 -0.12 7.93
C ASP A 104 -5.44 -0.27 8.48
N ARG A 105 -4.92 -1.51 8.54
CA ARG A 105 -3.55 -1.75 9.01
C ARG A 105 -2.50 -1.15 8.10
N PHE A 106 -2.72 -1.21 6.79
CA PHE A 106 -1.83 -0.58 5.82
C PHE A 106 -1.81 0.94 5.99
N VAL A 107 -2.99 1.56 6.09
CA VAL A 107 -3.11 3.00 6.36
C VAL A 107 -2.42 3.38 7.67
N GLU A 108 -2.61 2.60 8.73
CA GLU A 108 -1.94 2.85 10.02
C GLU A 108 -0.42 2.66 9.94
N CYS A 109 0.07 1.69 9.16
CA CYS A 109 1.49 1.55 8.87
C CYS A 109 2.05 2.82 8.21
N VAL A 110 1.38 3.30 7.14
CA VAL A 110 1.83 4.47 6.39
C VAL A 110 1.85 5.72 7.28
N LYS A 111 0.80 5.93 8.09
CA LYS A 111 0.75 7.04 9.06
C LYS A 111 1.91 6.99 10.05
N LYS A 112 2.20 5.82 10.63
CA LYS A 112 3.31 5.64 11.59
C LYS A 112 4.66 5.94 10.95
N ARG A 113 4.88 5.48 9.72
CA ARG A 113 6.13 5.72 8.99
C ARG A 113 6.31 7.19 8.64
N ILE A 114 5.27 7.86 8.12
CA ILE A 114 5.29 9.32 7.87
C ILE A 114 5.62 10.06 9.16
N HIS A 115 4.99 9.70 10.28
CA HIS A 115 5.28 10.33 11.57
C HIS A 115 6.74 10.12 11.99
N SER A 116 7.26 8.90 11.92
CA SER A 116 8.67 8.59 12.23
C SER A 116 9.61 9.45 11.39
N TYR A 117 9.46 9.44 10.06
CA TYR A 117 10.33 10.22 9.16
C TYR A 117 10.29 11.72 9.45
N ARG A 118 9.13 12.27 9.81
CA ARG A 118 9.02 13.68 10.19
C ARG A 118 9.70 13.96 11.52
N VAL A 119 9.62 13.05 12.49
CA VAL A 119 10.33 13.17 13.77
C VAL A 119 11.85 13.08 13.55
N ASP A 120 12.33 12.09 12.79
CA ASP A 120 13.74 11.91 12.49
C ASP A 120 14.32 13.15 11.78
N LYS A 121 13.58 13.69 10.80
CA LYS A 121 13.93 14.96 10.12
C LYS A 121 14.00 16.16 11.07
N LEU A 122 13.13 16.24 12.06
CA LEU A 122 13.17 17.30 13.09
C LEU A 122 14.35 17.14 14.04
N LEU A 123 14.74 15.90 14.32
CA LEU A 123 15.85 15.56 15.20
C LEU A 123 17.21 15.57 14.49
N GLY A 124 17.23 15.69 13.16
CA GLY A 124 18.45 15.74 12.35
C GLY A 124 19.18 14.39 12.29
N ILE A 125 18.44 13.28 12.43
CA ILE A 125 18.92 11.90 12.42
C ILE A 125 18.58 11.24 11.08
#